data_AF-F1A3G4-F1
#
_entry.id   AF-F1A3G4-F1
#
_cell.length_a   1.000
_cell.length_b   1.000
_cell.length_c   1.000
_cell.angle_alpha   90.00
_cell.angle_beta   90.00
_cell.angle_gamma   90.00
#
_symmetry.space_group_name_H-M   'P 1'
#
loop_
_entity.id
_entity.type
_entity.pdbx_description
1 polymer ?
#
loop_
_entity_poly.entity_id
_entity_poly.type
_entity_poly.pdbx_seq_one_letter_code
_entity_poly.pdbx_strand_id
1 'polypeptide(L)'
;MLDNNNNSKIDSLFFSVWRNKYILSEIWEHIRLYNENEIINIKTMDQLRYHPHRKYITSVFIYNNEVIETPNTNNIISFKPIKAGDIPESVTSLRFSYNYTTPIDFKSALPSGIKIFEYPGDLPKTCEILNLNKYNQPIEPNVLPPNLKTLFTCKFNQPMTHGSLPDSVTDLTMDSYNHPLSNSLSSLNSLKKLSLYGFFQGISRTTLPNSITSLNLYHFNKPLMPNVLPSSIITLRLNNYNHPLGPGVIPPNVEHLELSSYNCFLSKKLFPNTLCYLLISCFNKPFLKDSIPSSIKHLRFCDNGPEIFEMDSIPPSVKILVLPCVYNHPLPVGLIPNSVVDLSLPGNCSPLQVGVLPESLTSLAFGYGFNQHLDPNTIPQSVTQLKLNRIYSQPIPDSLTNRIKITR
;
A
#
# COMPACT_ATOMS: atom_id res chain seq x y z
N MET A 1 3.56 -37.60 33.05
CA MET A 1 4.35 -36.71 33.95
C MET A 1 5.78 -36.53 33.43
N LEU A 2 5.95 -36.13 32.16
CA LEU A 2 7.25 -35.74 31.59
C LEU A 2 6.91 -34.61 30.62
N ASP A 3 7.06 -33.35 31.05
CA ASP A 3 7.20 -32.15 30.19
C ASP A 3 7.35 -30.85 31.01
N ASN A 4 6.91 -30.82 32.29
CA ASN A 4 7.07 -29.63 33.13
C ASN A 4 8.52 -29.31 33.53
N ASN A 5 9.42 -30.31 33.54
CA ASN A 5 10.82 -30.10 33.93
C ASN A 5 11.66 -29.43 32.83
N ASN A 6 11.30 -29.59 31.56
CA ASN A 6 12.04 -28.96 30.45
C ASN A 6 11.72 -27.48 30.32
N ASN A 7 10.45 -27.09 30.45
CA ASN A 7 10.05 -25.68 30.43
C ASN A 7 10.64 -24.91 31.62
N SER A 8 10.60 -25.48 32.82
CA SER A 8 11.26 -24.90 34.01
C SER A 8 12.76 -24.66 33.80
N LYS A 9 13.44 -25.57 33.11
CA LYS A 9 14.88 -25.46 32.83
C LYS A 9 15.18 -24.44 31.74
N ILE A 10 14.34 -24.36 30.71
CA ILE A 10 14.42 -23.33 29.66
C ILE A 10 14.18 -21.94 30.26
N ASP A 11 13.16 -21.78 31.10
CA ASP A 11 12.87 -20.53 31.79
C ASP A 11 14.00 -20.14 32.73
N SER A 12 14.54 -21.09 33.49
CA SER A 12 15.70 -20.86 34.35
C SER A 12 16.93 -20.41 33.55
N LEU A 13 17.20 -21.01 32.39
CA LEU A 13 18.30 -20.63 31.51
C LEU A 13 18.05 -19.24 30.88
N PHE A 14 16.82 -18.98 30.43
CA PHE A 14 16.41 -17.68 29.91
C PHE A 14 16.65 -16.59 30.96
N PHE A 15 16.14 -16.74 32.19
CA PHE A 15 16.36 -15.75 33.24
C PHE A 15 17.83 -15.65 33.68
N SER A 16 18.61 -16.74 33.60
CA SER A 16 20.05 -16.70 33.89
C SER A 16 20.83 -15.88 32.85
N VAL A 17 20.43 -15.94 31.58
CA VAL A 17 20.98 -15.12 30.49
C VAL A 17 20.56 -13.65 30.63
N TRP A 18 19.26 -13.40 30.83
CA TRP A 18 18.70 -12.04 30.88
C TRP A 18 19.00 -11.28 32.17
N ARG A 19 19.30 -11.96 33.28
CA ARG A 19 19.76 -11.33 34.54
C ARG A 19 21.28 -11.18 34.62
N ASN A 20 22.02 -11.83 33.71
CA ASN A 20 23.45 -11.63 33.61
C ASN A 20 23.72 -10.28 32.92
N LYS A 21 24.16 -9.29 33.69
CA LYS A 21 24.41 -7.93 33.20
C LYS A 21 25.39 -7.88 32.03
N TYR A 22 26.39 -8.76 32.01
CA TYR A 22 27.38 -8.84 30.95
C TYR A 22 26.78 -9.43 29.67
N ILE A 23 26.10 -10.58 29.75
CA ILE A 23 25.46 -11.18 28.57
C ILE A 23 24.38 -10.24 28.02
N LEU A 24 23.61 -9.60 28.90
CA LEU A 24 22.61 -8.61 28.50
C LEU A 24 23.24 -7.41 27.80
N SER A 25 24.37 -6.87 28.30
CA SER A 25 25.07 -5.77 27.63
C SER A 25 25.62 -6.19 26.27
N GLU A 26 26.17 -7.40 26.16
CA GLU A 26 26.62 -7.94 24.86
C GLU A 26 25.45 -8.08 23.88
N ILE A 27 24.30 -8.63 24.32
CA ILE A 27 23.09 -8.72 23.48
C ILE A 27 22.67 -7.34 22.97
N TRP A 28 22.60 -6.34 23.85
CA TRP A 28 22.22 -4.98 23.44
C TRP A 28 23.22 -4.35 22.48
N GLU A 29 24.52 -4.59 22.67
CA GLU A 29 25.55 -4.11 21.76
C GLU A 29 25.41 -4.77 20.37
N HIS A 30 25.18 -6.09 20.32
CA HIS A 30 24.93 -6.81 19.07
C HIS A 30 23.64 -6.34 18.36
N ILE A 31 22.57 -6.05 19.10
CA ILE A 31 21.32 -5.47 18.56
C ILE A 31 21.58 -4.07 18.02
N ARG A 32 22.33 -3.26 18.75
CA ARG A 32 22.71 -1.91 18.32
C ARG A 32 23.52 -1.95 17.03
N LEU A 33 24.57 -2.77 16.99
CA LEU A 33 25.40 -2.97 15.81
C LEU A 33 24.60 -3.50 14.62
N TYR A 34 23.61 -4.38 14.86
CA TYR A 34 22.68 -4.80 13.82
C TYR A 34 21.89 -3.61 13.28
N ASN A 35 21.17 -2.89 14.14
CA ASN A 35 20.32 -1.77 13.73
C ASN A 35 21.09 -0.65 13.01
N GLU A 36 22.35 -0.40 13.41
CA GLU A 36 23.21 0.63 12.80
C GLU A 36 23.78 0.19 11.44
N ASN A 37 23.90 -1.10 11.16
CA ASN A 37 24.65 -1.63 10.01
C ASN A 37 23.83 -2.60 9.12
N GLU A 38 22.55 -2.82 9.42
CA GLU A 38 21.65 -3.73 8.71
C GLU A 38 21.56 -3.36 7.21
N ILE A 39 21.43 -2.07 6.94
CA ILE A 39 21.29 -1.51 5.60
C ILE A 39 22.51 -0.63 5.31
N ILE A 40 23.25 -0.97 4.26
CA ILE A 40 24.34 -0.12 3.79
C ILE A 40 24.14 0.28 2.35
N ASN A 41 24.65 1.47 2.03
CA ASN A 41 24.74 1.92 0.67
C ASN A 41 26.20 2.10 0.27
N ILE A 42 26.61 1.47 -0.83
CA ILE A 42 28.00 1.47 -1.28
C ILE A 42 28.12 2.12 -2.66
N LYS A 43 29.22 2.84 -2.83
CA LYS A 43 29.72 3.38 -4.10
C LYS A 43 30.87 2.54 -4.65
N THR A 44 31.58 1.79 -3.79
CA THR A 44 32.66 0.88 -4.21
C THR A 44 32.56 -0.44 -3.45
N MET A 45 33.00 -1.53 -4.07
CA MET A 45 33.02 -2.84 -3.39
C MET A 45 33.96 -2.88 -2.19
N ASP A 46 34.99 -2.03 -2.14
CA ASP A 46 35.90 -1.98 -1.00
C ASP A 46 35.18 -1.48 0.27
N GLN A 47 34.15 -0.63 0.14
CA GLN A 47 33.29 -0.24 1.27
C GLN A 47 32.54 -1.43 1.88
N LEU A 48 32.17 -2.42 1.07
CA LEU A 48 31.53 -3.65 1.57
C LEU A 48 32.57 -4.65 2.09
N ARG A 49 33.67 -4.87 1.36
CA ARG A 49 34.71 -5.85 1.72
C ARG A 49 35.36 -5.55 3.06
N TYR A 50 35.63 -4.28 3.33
CA TYR A 50 36.35 -3.83 4.53
C TYR A 50 35.44 -3.20 5.58
N HIS A 51 34.12 -3.38 5.48
CA HIS A 51 33.18 -2.85 6.45
C HIS A 51 33.44 -3.47 7.85
N PRO A 52 33.67 -2.67 8.92
CA PRO A 52 34.00 -3.20 10.25
C PRO A 52 32.93 -4.16 10.82
N HIS A 53 31.67 -3.90 10.45
CA HIS A 53 30.49 -4.64 10.91
C HIS A 53 29.84 -5.46 9.79
N ARG A 54 30.65 -5.91 8.81
CA ARG A 54 30.20 -6.62 7.59
C ARG A 54 29.21 -7.75 7.84
N LYS A 55 29.35 -8.48 8.96
CA LYS A 55 28.50 -9.62 9.33
C LYS A 55 27.05 -9.28 9.71
N TYR A 56 26.76 -8.01 10.02
CA TYR A 56 25.40 -7.57 10.38
C TYR A 56 24.60 -7.05 9.18
N ILE A 57 25.26 -6.90 8.03
CA ILE A 57 24.62 -6.35 6.84
C ILE A 57 23.63 -7.40 6.29
N THR A 58 22.38 -7.01 6.13
CA THR A 58 21.33 -7.83 5.50
C THR A 58 20.82 -7.22 4.19
N SER A 59 20.98 -5.92 3.99
CA SER A 59 20.61 -5.22 2.76
C SER A 59 21.74 -4.34 2.24
N VAL A 60 22.06 -4.50 0.95
CA VAL A 60 23.08 -3.70 0.27
C VAL A 60 22.45 -2.96 -0.90
N PHE A 61 22.65 -1.64 -0.95
CA PHE A 61 22.33 -0.81 -2.12
C PHE A 61 23.61 -0.33 -2.82
N ILE A 62 23.75 -0.59 -4.11
CA ILE A 62 24.95 -0.27 -4.90
C ILE A 62 24.66 0.91 -5.82
N TYR A 63 25.22 2.09 -5.54
CA TYR A 63 24.81 3.36 -6.18
C TYR A 63 25.34 3.62 -7.58
N ASN A 64 26.56 3.21 -7.92
CA ASN A 64 27.19 3.52 -9.20
C ASN A 64 28.42 2.63 -9.41
N ASN A 65 28.76 2.34 -10.66
CA ASN A 65 30.04 1.76 -11.07
C ASN A 65 30.94 2.76 -11.83
N GLU A 66 30.48 4.00 -12.02
CA GLU A 66 31.24 5.04 -12.74
C GLU A 66 32.51 5.44 -12.00
N VAL A 67 33.55 5.74 -12.79
CA VAL A 67 34.79 6.34 -12.31
C VAL A 67 34.46 7.67 -11.63
N ILE A 68 34.69 7.76 -10.32
CA ILE A 68 34.62 9.04 -9.64
C ILE A 68 35.97 9.74 -9.89
N GLU A 69 35.99 10.71 -10.79
CA GLU A 69 37.09 11.68 -10.86
C GLU A 69 36.98 12.60 -9.63
N THR A 70 37.92 12.47 -8.69
CA THR A 70 38.01 13.42 -7.58
C THR A 70 38.65 14.73 -8.07
N PRO A 71 38.04 15.91 -7.85
CA PRO A 71 38.53 17.17 -8.43
C PRO A 71 39.96 17.57 -8.05
N ASN A 72 40.52 17.00 -6.97
CA ASN A 72 41.78 17.45 -6.37
C ASN A 72 42.86 16.35 -6.24
N THR A 73 42.63 15.15 -6.79
CA THR A 73 43.66 14.11 -6.91
C THR A 73 43.42 13.35 -8.21
N ASN A 74 44.46 13.08 -9.01
CA ASN A 74 44.41 12.23 -10.22
C ASN A 74 44.10 10.74 -9.91
N ASN A 75 43.33 10.46 -8.86
CA ASN A 75 42.93 9.12 -8.44
C ASN A 75 41.57 8.80 -9.06
N ILE A 76 41.62 8.02 -10.14
CA ILE A 76 40.46 7.35 -10.74
C ILE A 76 40.04 6.24 -9.78
N ILE A 77 38.92 6.43 -9.06
CA ILE A 77 38.33 5.36 -8.26
C ILE A 77 37.44 4.53 -9.20
N SER A 78 37.96 3.38 -9.66
CA SER A 78 37.20 2.45 -10.50
C SER A 78 36.42 1.43 -9.68
N PHE A 79 35.21 1.11 -10.11
CA PHE A 79 34.41 0.07 -9.48
C PHE A 79 34.99 -1.32 -9.83
N LYS A 80 35.49 -2.02 -8.82
CA LYS A 80 36.02 -3.39 -8.99
C LYS A 80 34.86 -4.37 -9.18
N PRO A 81 34.97 -5.38 -10.08
CA PRO A 81 33.96 -6.42 -10.24
C PRO A 81 33.63 -7.12 -8.92
N ILE A 82 32.38 -7.56 -8.79
CA ILE A 82 31.93 -8.40 -7.68
C ILE A 82 32.45 -9.82 -7.89
N LYS A 83 33.13 -10.38 -6.89
CA LYS A 83 33.69 -11.74 -6.89
C LYS A 83 32.97 -12.63 -5.87
N ALA A 84 33.12 -13.94 -6.05
CA ALA A 84 32.68 -14.93 -5.07
C ALA A 84 33.18 -14.58 -3.66
N GLY A 85 32.25 -14.56 -2.69
CA GLY A 85 32.52 -14.22 -1.29
C GLY A 85 32.55 -12.73 -0.96
N ASP A 86 32.45 -11.82 -1.95
CA ASP A 86 32.41 -10.37 -1.70
C ASP A 86 31.11 -9.91 -1.02
N ILE A 87 30.01 -10.62 -1.25
CA ILE A 87 28.73 -10.37 -0.60
C ILE A 87 28.58 -11.34 0.58
N PRO A 88 28.37 -10.85 1.82
CA PRO A 88 28.19 -11.69 2.99
C PRO A 88 26.98 -12.63 2.87
N GLU A 89 27.07 -13.84 3.42
CA GLU A 89 25.93 -14.79 3.51
C GLU A 89 24.73 -14.24 4.30
N SER A 90 24.94 -13.22 5.15
CA SER A 90 23.87 -12.53 5.86
C SER A 90 22.99 -11.64 4.96
N VAL A 91 23.44 -11.32 3.75
CA VAL A 91 22.72 -10.45 2.82
C VAL A 91 21.55 -11.18 2.18
N THR A 92 20.34 -10.68 2.42
CA THR A 92 19.08 -11.20 1.86
C THR A 92 18.46 -10.23 0.86
N SER A 93 18.90 -8.97 0.85
CA SER A 93 18.42 -7.92 -0.06
C SER A 93 19.60 -7.26 -0.79
N LEU A 94 19.60 -7.34 -2.13
CA LEU A 94 20.64 -6.74 -2.96
C LEU A 94 20.02 -5.88 -4.04
N ARG A 95 20.33 -4.59 -3.99
CA ARG A 95 19.74 -3.58 -4.89
C ARG A 95 20.84 -2.84 -5.63
N PHE A 96 20.63 -2.63 -6.91
CA PHE A 96 21.55 -1.87 -7.75
C PHE A 96 20.87 -0.61 -8.27
N SER A 97 21.63 0.47 -8.30
CA SER A 97 21.23 1.72 -8.93
C SER A 97 21.11 1.56 -10.43
N TYR A 98 20.29 2.43 -11.01
CA TYR A 98 19.94 2.48 -12.43
C TYR A 98 21.12 2.72 -13.37
N ASN A 99 22.25 3.18 -12.86
CA ASN A 99 23.45 3.50 -13.62
C ASN A 99 24.49 2.36 -13.58
N TYR A 100 24.21 1.28 -12.86
CA TYR A 100 25.12 0.14 -12.81
C TYR A 100 25.06 -0.64 -14.13
N THR A 101 26.19 -0.76 -14.81
CA THR A 101 26.29 -1.33 -16.17
C THR A 101 27.23 -2.55 -16.27
N THR A 102 27.93 -2.92 -15.20
CA THR A 102 28.93 -4.00 -15.23
C THR A 102 28.27 -5.38 -15.18
N PRO A 103 28.54 -6.31 -16.10
CA PRO A 103 28.07 -7.69 -15.97
C PRO A 103 28.55 -8.34 -14.66
N ILE A 104 27.68 -9.08 -13.99
CA ILE A 104 28.00 -9.81 -12.76
C ILE A 104 27.83 -11.30 -13.04
N ASP A 105 28.79 -12.12 -12.61
CA ASP A 105 28.66 -13.57 -12.63
C ASP A 105 27.86 -14.04 -11.40
N PHE A 106 26.54 -14.11 -11.57
CA PHE A 106 25.61 -14.37 -10.47
C PHE A 106 25.66 -15.79 -9.92
N LYS A 107 26.19 -16.76 -10.69
CA LYS A 107 26.32 -18.15 -10.22
C LYS A 107 27.42 -18.32 -9.18
N SER A 108 28.46 -17.49 -9.24
CA SER A 108 29.61 -17.56 -8.34
C SER A 108 29.63 -16.46 -7.29
N ALA A 109 29.07 -15.27 -7.58
CA ALA A 109 29.22 -14.08 -6.75
C ALA A 109 28.14 -13.88 -5.68
N LEU A 110 26.96 -14.50 -5.82
CA LEU A 110 25.82 -14.26 -4.94
C LEU A 110 25.63 -15.35 -3.88
N PRO A 111 25.41 -14.97 -2.60
CA PRO A 111 25.02 -15.93 -1.56
C PRO A 111 23.61 -16.48 -1.83
N SER A 112 23.38 -17.72 -1.41
CA SER A 112 22.10 -18.42 -1.59
C SER A 112 20.93 -17.80 -0.81
N GLY A 113 21.20 -16.93 0.17
CA GLY A 113 20.21 -16.29 1.02
C GLY A 113 19.47 -15.10 0.39
N ILE A 114 19.80 -14.69 -0.84
CA ILE A 114 19.18 -13.51 -1.48
C ILE A 114 17.73 -13.81 -1.84
N LYS A 115 16.83 -12.98 -1.29
CA LYS A 115 15.38 -13.00 -1.51
C LYS A 115 14.88 -11.78 -2.28
N ILE A 116 15.49 -10.62 -2.07
CA ILE A 116 15.14 -9.37 -2.75
C ILE A 116 16.28 -9.00 -3.70
N PHE A 117 15.94 -8.80 -4.97
CA PHE A 117 16.92 -8.52 -6.01
C PHE A 117 16.43 -7.43 -6.97
N GLU A 118 17.28 -6.44 -7.26
CA GLU A 118 16.95 -5.34 -8.20
C GLU A 118 18.09 -5.14 -9.21
N TYR A 119 18.10 -5.86 -10.34
CA TYR A 119 19.15 -5.78 -11.37
C TYR A 119 18.71 -6.32 -12.74
N PRO A 120 19.20 -5.78 -13.88
CA PRO A 120 18.86 -6.26 -15.24
C PRO A 120 19.74 -7.42 -15.79
N GLY A 121 20.16 -8.39 -14.98
CA GLY A 121 21.07 -9.49 -15.37
C GLY A 121 20.63 -10.87 -14.85
N ASP A 122 21.49 -11.90 -14.88
CA ASP A 122 21.09 -13.26 -14.47
C ASP A 122 20.56 -13.26 -13.02
N LEU A 123 19.38 -13.87 -12.85
CA LEU A 123 18.62 -13.78 -11.62
C LEU A 123 18.90 -14.99 -10.72
N PRO A 124 19.18 -14.81 -9.42
CA PRO A 124 19.33 -15.95 -8.51
C PRO A 124 18.02 -16.73 -8.40
N LYS A 125 18.08 -18.07 -8.50
CA LYS A 125 16.89 -18.94 -8.45
C LYS A 125 16.09 -18.82 -7.14
N THR A 126 16.72 -18.32 -6.08
CA THR A 126 16.14 -18.11 -4.74
C THR A 126 15.38 -16.79 -4.61
N CYS A 127 15.45 -15.90 -5.60
CA CYS A 127 14.78 -14.61 -5.55
C CYS A 127 13.26 -14.77 -5.44
N GLU A 128 12.69 -14.14 -4.40
CA GLU A 128 11.25 -14.10 -4.13
C GLU A 128 10.64 -12.74 -4.52
N ILE A 129 11.43 -11.67 -4.51
CA ILE A 129 11.00 -10.30 -4.86
C ILE A 129 11.97 -9.71 -5.87
N LEU A 130 11.45 -9.39 -7.05
CA LEU A 130 12.21 -8.81 -8.16
C LEU A 130 11.63 -7.47 -8.57
N ASN A 131 12.47 -6.44 -8.63
CA ASN A 131 12.13 -5.17 -9.27
C ASN A 131 13.00 -4.97 -10.51
N LEU A 132 12.33 -4.96 -11.67
CA LEU A 132 12.96 -4.78 -12.97
C LEU A 132 13.24 -3.30 -13.31
N ASN A 133 12.77 -2.35 -12.50
CA ASN A 133 13.13 -0.92 -12.61
C ASN A 133 13.03 -0.38 -14.06
N LYS A 134 14.16 -0.07 -14.71
CA LYS A 134 14.24 0.47 -16.08
C LYS A 134 14.26 -0.60 -17.19
N TYR A 135 14.25 -1.89 -16.85
CA TYR A 135 14.34 -2.98 -17.81
C TYR A 135 13.14 -2.98 -18.75
N ASN A 136 13.42 -3.00 -20.05
CA ASN A 136 12.42 -2.97 -21.12
C ASN A 136 12.83 -3.84 -22.31
N GLN A 137 13.62 -4.88 -22.08
CA GLN A 137 13.89 -5.91 -23.09
C GLN A 137 12.88 -7.06 -22.92
N PRO A 138 12.59 -7.87 -23.95
CA PRO A 138 11.71 -9.02 -23.82
C PRO A 138 12.17 -9.95 -22.68
N ILE A 139 11.19 -10.60 -22.02
CA ILE A 139 11.46 -11.63 -21.01
C ILE A 139 11.22 -12.98 -21.68
N GLU A 140 12.30 -13.70 -21.96
CA GLU A 140 12.22 -15.03 -22.53
C GLU A 140 11.62 -16.04 -21.52
N PRO A 141 10.95 -17.10 -21.98
CA PRO A 141 10.39 -18.12 -21.09
C PRO A 141 11.44 -18.72 -20.15
N ASN A 142 11.06 -18.95 -18.89
CA ASN A 142 11.90 -19.58 -17.86
C ASN A 142 13.17 -18.79 -17.44
N VAL A 143 13.32 -17.51 -17.84
CA VAL A 143 14.42 -16.66 -17.37
C VAL A 143 14.21 -16.17 -15.94
N LEU A 144 12.95 -15.90 -15.57
CA LEU A 144 12.63 -15.43 -14.23
C LEU A 144 12.75 -16.57 -13.18
N PRO A 145 13.18 -16.25 -11.95
CA PRO A 145 13.33 -17.22 -10.86
C PRO A 145 12.03 -18.00 -10.60
N PRO A 146 12.07 -19.33 -10.46
CA PRO A 146 10.87 -20.16 -10.29
C PRO A 146 10.18 -19.98 -8.94
N ASN A 147 10.84 -19.36 -7.95
CA ASN A 147 10.28 -19.09 -6.62
C ASN A 147 9.75 -17.65 -6.47
N LEU A 148 9.77 -16.86 -7.55
CA LEU A 148 9.41 -15.45 -7.53
C LEU A 148 7.96 -15.25 -7.09
N LYS A 149 7.74 -14.44 -6.06
CA LYS A 149 6.42 -14.11 -5.48
C LYS A 149 5.96 -12.72 -5.87
N THR A 150 6.85 -11.75 -5.83
CA THR A 150 6.53 -10.34 -6.14
C THR A 150 7.38 -9.85 -7.29
N LEU A 151 6.74 -9.28 -8.31
CA LEU A 151 7.40 -8.74 -9.48
C LEU A 151 6.93 -7.31 -9.77
N PHE A 152 7.88 -6.38 -9.81
CA PHE A 152 7.66 -5.00 -10.23
C PHE A 152 8.31 -4.77 -11.60
N THR A 153 7.54 -4.30 -12.58
CA THR A 153 7.98 -4.10 -13.96
C THR A 153 7.82 -2.64 -14.40
N CYS A 154 8.41 -1.70 -13.65
CA CYS A 154 8.12 -0.27 -13.75
C CYS A 154 8.23 0.32 -15.17
N LYS A 155 9.30 0.03 -15.93
CA LYS A 155 9.46 0.52 -17.32
C LYS A 155 9.26 -0.55 -18.40
N PHE A 156 8.90 -1.76 -18.00
CA PHE A 156 8.70 -2.85 -18.95
C PHE A 156 7.45 -2.61 -19.79
N ASN A 157 7.62 -2.60 -21.11
CA ASN A 157 6.58 -2.40 -22.11
C ASN A 157 6.90 -3.22 -23.37
N GLN A 158 7.23 -4.50 -23.19
CA GLN A 158 7.39 -5.47 -24.28
C GLN A 158 6.25 -6.49 -24.23
N PRO A 159 5.82 -7.06 -25.36
CA PRO A 159 4.79 -8.09 -25.37
C PRO A 159 5.14 -9.29 -24.48
N MET A 160 4.15 -9.81 -23.76
CA MET A 160 4.34 -10.97 -22.89
C MET A 160 4.02 -12.28 -23.62
N THR A 161 5.02 -13.15 -23.72
CA THR A 161 4.90 -14.51 -24.28
C THR A 161 4.56 -15.53 -23.20
N HIS A 162 4.01 -16.68 -23.60
CA HIS A 162 3.66 -17.74 -22.66
C HIS A 162 4.93 -18.25 -21.94
N GLY A 163 4.85 -18.41 -20.61
CA GLY A 163 5.99 -18.83 -19.79
C GLY A 163 7.00 -17.73 -19.44
N SER A 164 6.77 -16.48 -19.86
CA SER A 164 7.61 -15.33 -19.48
C SER A 164 7.54 -15.01 -17.98
N LEU A 165 6.37 -15.24 -17.35
CA LEU A 165 6.17 -15.11 -15.92
C LEU A 165 6.02 -16.49 -15.27
N PRO A 166 6.70 -16.75 -14.13
CA PRO A 166 6.56 -18.00 -13.41
C PRO A 166 5.22 -18.03 -12.66
N ASP A 167 4.57 -19.20 -12.60
CA ASP A 167 3.28 -19.37 -11.91
C ASP A 167 3.37 -19.11 -10.41
N SER A 168 4.57 -19.05 -9.84
CA SER A 168 4.81 -18.73 -8.43
C SER A 168 4.43 -17.29 -8.06
N VAL A 169 4.31 -16.38 -9.03
CA VAL A 169 4.05 -14.94 -8.79
C VAL A 169 2.66 -14.74 -8.21
N THR A 170 2.60 -14.12 -7.03
CA THR A 170 1.37 -13.78 -6.31
C THR A 170 1.03 -12.29 -6.43
N ASP A 171 2.03 -11.44 -6.61
CA ASP A 171 1.88 -9.98 -6.61
C ASP A 171 2.64 -9.40 -7.81
N LEU A 172 1.90 -8.82 -8.76
CA LEU A 172 2.44 -8.28 -10.01
C LEU A 172 2.07 -6.81 -10.17
N THR A 173 3.07 -5.96 -10.37
CA THR A 173 2.91 -4.53 -10.60
C THR A 173 3.56 -4.14 -11.93
N MET A 174 2.77 -3.55 -12.82
CA MET A 174 3.21 -3.15 -14.16
C MET A 174 2.89 -1.67 -14.39
N ASP A 175 3.90 -0.80 -14.39
CA ASP A 175 3.64 0.65 -14.37
C ASP A 175 3.60 1.30 -15.76
N SER A 176 4.33 0.75 -16.73
CA SER A 176 4.42 1.29 -18.10
C SER A 176 3.94 0.30 -19.17
N TYR A 177 3.42 -0.86 -18.77
CA TYR A 177 2.99 -1.90 -19.70
C TYR A 177 1.69 -1.47 -20.40
N ASN A 178 1.71 -1.38 -21.72
CA ASN A 178 0.57 -0.94 -22.51
C ASN A 178 0.36 -1.79 -23.78
N HIS A 179 0.68 -3.09 -23.70
CA HIS A 179 0.32 -4.09 -24.71
C HIS A 179 -0.93 -4.85 -24.28
N PRO A 180 -1.72 -5.44 -25.19
CA PRO A 180 -2.84 -6.28 -24.79
C PRO A 180 -2.39 -7.34 -23.77
N LEU A 181 -3.21 -7.56 -22.74
CA LEU A 181 -2.96 -8.64 -21.79
C LEU A 181 -3.13 -9.94 -22.58
N SER A 182 -2.02 -10.62 -22.84
CA SER A 182 -2.02 -11.89 -23.57
C SER A 182 -2.48 -13.03 -22.65
N ASN A 183 -2.75 -14.19 -23.24
CA ASN A 183 -3.11 -15.40 -22.48
C ASN A 183 -2.03 -15.83 -21.46
N SER A 184 -0.84 -15.25 -21.52
CA SER A 184 0.24 -15.47 -20.55
C SER A 184 -0.19 -15.06 -19.14
N LEU A 185 -0.90 -13.94 -18.96
CA LEU A 185 -1.38 -13.54 -17.64
C LEU A 185 -2.51 -14.44 -17.14
N SER A 186 -3.44 -14.83 -18.01
CA SER A 186 -4.59 -15.64 -17.58
C SER A 186 -4.22 -17.05 -17.13
N SER A 187 -3.02 -17.53 -17.51
CA SER A 187 -2.47 -18.80 -17.04
C SER A 187 -1.85 -18.77 -15.63
N LEU A 188 -1.69 -17.60 -15.01
CA LEU A 188 -1.07 -17.47 -13.68
C LEU A 188 -2.08 -17.78 -12.58
N ASN A 189 -2.05 -19.00 -12.05
CA ASN A 189 -3.02 -19.50 -11.07
C ASN A 189 -2.72 -19.06 -9.64
N SER A 190 -1.47 -18.68 -9.35
CA SER A 190 -1.10 -18.15 -8.03
C SER A 190 -1.30 -16.64 -7.90
N LEU A 191 -1.53 -15.92 -9.00
CA LEU A 191 -1.59 -14.46 -8.98
C LEU A 191 -2.79 -13.98 -8.15
N LYS A 192 -2.53 -13.23 -7.08
CA LYS A 192 -3.54 -12.68 -6.16
C LYS A 192 -3.72 -11.18 -6.31
N LYS A 193 -2.64 -10.44 -6.53
CA LYS A 193 -2.68 -8.98 -6.69
C LYS A 193 -2.10 -8.57 -8.04
N LEU A 194 -2.87 -7.77 -8.78
CA LEU A 194 -2.44 -7.18 -10.04
C LEU A 194 -2.61 -5.67 -9.97
N SER A 195 -1.54 -4.93 -10.21
CA SER A 195 -1.56 -3.47 -10.33
C SER A 195 -1.09 -3.07 -11.73
N LEU A 196 -1.93 -2.36 -12.46
CA LEU A 196 -1.63 -1.83 -13.78
C LEU A 196 -1.70 -0.30 -13.72
N TYR A 197 -0.60 0.37 -14.05
CA TYR A 197 -0.57 1.84 -14.18
C TYR A 197 -0.44 2.22 -15.65
N GLY A 198 -1.19 3.23 -16.08
CA GLY A 198 -1.12 3.73 -17.45
C GLY A 198 -1.47 2.69 -18.52
N PHE A 199 -2.28 1.68 -18.17
CA PHE A 199 -2.73 0.65 -19.08
C PHE A 199 -3.92 1.17 -19.90
N PHE A 200 -3.74 1.29 -21.21
CA PHE A 200 -4.71 1.91 -22.12
C PHE A 200 -5.30 0.93 -23.15
N GLN A 201 -5.10 -0.37 -22.93
CA GLN A 201 -5.66 -1.43 -23.77
C GLN A 201 -7.00 -1.94 -23.22
N GLY A 202 -7.77 -2.66 -24.05
CA GLY A 202 -9.01 -3.28 -23.61
C GLY A 202 -8.76 -4.46 -22.66
N ILE A 203 -9.63 -4.62 -21.66
CA ILE A 203 -9.70 -5.81 -20.81
C ILE A 203 -10.87 -6.67 -21.29
N SER A 204 -10.64 -7.97 -21.44
CA SER A 204 -11.69 -8.93 -21.81
C SER A 204 -11.77 -10.07 -20.80
N ARG A 205 -12.86 -10.84 -20.87
CA ARG A 205 -13.19 -11.87 -19.87
C ARG A 205 -12.10 -12.95 -19.71
N THR A 206 -11.26 -13.16 -20.71
CA THR A 206 -10.26 -14.23 -20.72
C THR A 206 -8.83 -13.72 -20.50
N THR A 207 -8.63 -12.41 -20.35
CA THR A 207 -7.28 -11.82 -20.27
C THR A 207 -6.73 -11.73 -18.85
N LEU A 208 -7.61 -11.71 -17.85
CA LEU A 208 -7.23 -11.69 -16.44
C LEU A 208 -7.32 -13.10 -15.85
N PRO A 209 -6.36 -13.52 -15.00
CA PRO A 209 -6.44 -14.80 -14.32
C PRO A 209 -7.57 -14.82 -13.28
N ASN A 210 -8.27 -15.94 -13.15
CA ASN A 210 -9.38 -16.11 -12.20
C ASN A 210 -8.93 -16.24 -10.74
N SER A 211 -7.62 -16.18 -10.46
CA SER A 211 -7.05 -16.28 -9.12
C SER A 211 -6.94 -14.93 -8.42
N ILE A 212 -7.08 -13.81 -9.14
CA ILE A 212 -6.86 -12.46 -8.59
C ILE A 212 -7.95 -12.09 -7.62
N THR A 213 -7.54 -11.60 -6.45
CA THR A 213 -8.43 -11.11 -5.40
C THR A 213 -8.33 -9.59 -5.25
N SER A 214 -7.23 -8.98 -5.71
CA SER A 214 -7.03 -7.53 -5.72
C SER A 214 -6.60 -7.03 -7.09
N LEU A 215 -7.37 -6.11 -7.66
CA LEU A 215 -7.08 -5.47 -8.94
C LEU A 215 -6.99 -3.95 -8.73
N ASN A 216 -5.85 -3.37 -9.09
CA ASN A 216 -5.66 -1.92 -9.10
C ASN A 216 -5.42 -1.44 -10.52
N LEU A 217 -6.29 -0.57 -11.01
CA LEU A 217 -6.18 0.08 -12.32
C LEU A 217 -5.94 1.58 -12.10
N TYR A 218 -4.75 2.06 -12.44
CA TYR A 218 -4.38 3.47 -12.34
C TYR A 218 -4.31 4.10 -13.73
N HIS A 219 -4.99 5.23 -13.91
CA HIS A 219 -5.10 5.93 -15.19
C HIS A 219 -5.69 5.07 -16.33
N PHE A 220 -6.49 4.04 -16.01
CA PHE A 220 -7.17 3.23 -17.02
C PHE A 220 -8.25 4.06 -17.73
N ASN A 221 -8.06 4.32 -19.02
CA ASN A 221 -8.89 5.28 -19.78
C ASN A 221 -9.81 4.63 -20.81
N LYS A 222 -10.05 3.32 -20.73
CA LYS A 222 -11.01 2.60 -21.57
C LYS A 222 -12.28 2.27 -20.78
N PRO A 223 -13.48 2.24 -21.39
CA PRO A 223 -14.67 1.78 -20.71
C PRO A 223 -14.56 0.30 -20.31
N LEU A 224 -14.89 -0.02 -19.06
CA LEU A 224 -15.05 -1.40 -18.59
C LEU A 224 -16.44 -1.91 -18.97
N MET A 225 -16.49 -3.02 -19.70
CA MET A 225 -17.74 -3.67 -20.08
C MET A 225 -18.26 -4.57 -18.94
N PRO A 226 -19.58 -4.82 -18.85
CA PRO A 226 -20.13 -5.75 -17.87
C PRO A 226 -19.52 -7.15 -17.98
N ASN A 227 -19.31 -7.81 -16.85
CA ASN A 227 -18.83 -9.19 -16.73
C ASN A 227 -17.43 -9.49 -17.32
N VAL A 228 -16.59 -8.46 -17.58
CA VAL A 228 -15.21 -8.67 -18.05
C VAL A 228 -14.22 -8.91 -16.92
N LEU A 229 -14.50 -8.38 -15.72
CA LEU A 229 -13.66 -8.55 -14.55
C LEU A 229 -14.00 -9.87 -13.83
N PRO A 230 -13.00 -10.68 -13.41
CA PRO A 230 -13.23 -11.94 -12.72
C PRO A 230 -14.04 -11.79 -11.42
N SER A 231 -14.90 -12.76 -11.13
CA SER A 231 -15.68 -12.81 -9.88
C SER A 231 -14.83 -13.12 -8.65
N SER A 232 -13.57 -13.52 -8.80
CA SER A 232 -12.63 -13.73 -7.70
C SER A 232 -12.19 -12.43 -7.03
N ILE A 233 -12.41 -11.27 -7.66
CA ILE A 233 -11.97 -9.97 -7.14
C ILE A 233 -12.79 -9.59 -5.90
N ILE A 234 -12.08 -9.30 -4.81
CA ILE A 234 -12.61 -8.83 -3.53
C ILE A 234 -12.31 -7.34 -3.36
N THR A 235 -11.13 -6.90 -3.79
CA THR A 235 -10.69 -5.50 -3.74
C THR A 235 -10.47 -4.95 -5.15
N LEU A 236 -11.21 -3.91 -5.50
CA LEU A 236 -11.08 -3.22 -6.79
C LEU A 236 -10.74 -1.74 -6.55
N ARG A 237 -9.65 -1.27 -7.17
CA ARG A 237 -9.27 0.15 -7.16
C ARG A 237 -9.28 0.67 -8.58
N LEU A 238 -10.11 1.67 -8.84
CA LEU A 238 -10.19 2.40 -10.10
C LEU A 238 -9.73 3.84 -9.85
N ASN A 239 -8.47 4.12 -10.12
CA ASN A 239 -7.87 5.43 -9.94
C ASN A 239 -7.81 6.17 -11.29
N ASN A 240 -8.33 7.39 -11.33
CA ASN A 240 -8.43 8.20 -12.54
C ASN A 240 -9.26 7.53 -13.66
N TYR A 241 -10.24 6.73 -13.26
CA TYR A 241 -11.23 6.14 -14.14
C TYR A 241 -12.49 7.02 -14.12
N ASN A 242 -12.82 7.69 -15.22
CA ASN A 242 -13.97 8.59 -15.30
C ASN A 242 -14.94 8.23 -16.44
N HIS A 243 -15.01 6.94 -16.78
CA HIS A 243 -16.04 6.42 -17.66
C HIS A 243 -17.24 5.95 -16.84
N PRO A 244 -18.49 6.19 -17.28
CA PRO A 244 -19.67 5.72 -16.55
C PRO A 244 -19.63 4.20 -16.30
N LEU A 245 -19.82 3.79 -15.05
CA LEU A 245 -20.01 2.39 -14.71
C LEU A 245 -21.46 1.97 -14.99
N GLY A 246 -21.63 0.76 -15.52
CA GLY A 246 -22.94 0.12 -15.70
C GLY A 246 -23.16 -1.05 -14.73
N PRO A 247 -24.38 -1.56 -14.61
CA PRO A 247 -24.66 -2.78 -13.84
C PRO A 247 -23.81 -3.96 -14.32
N GLY A 248 -23.24 -4.72 -13.39
CA GLY A 248 -22.40 -5.89 -13.69
C GLY A 248 -20.97 -5.57 -14.14
N VAL A 249 -20.57 -4.28 -14.16
CA VAL A 249 -19.15 -3.90 -14.38
C VAL A 249 -18.31 -4.23 -13.15
N ILE A 250 -18.81 -3.90 -11.96
CA ILE A 250 -18.17 -4.27 -10.70
C ILE A 250 -18.52 -5.74 -10.38
N PRO A 251 -17.52 -6.63 -10.17
CA PRO A 251 -17.77 -8.05 -9.90
C PRO A 251 -18.63 -8.31 -8.66
N PRO A 252 -19.37 -9.44 -8.62
CA PRO A 252 -20.36 -9.71 -7.59
C PRO A 252 -19.80 -9.95 -6.18
N ASN A 253 -18.50 -10.25 -6.05
CA ASN A 253 -17.84 -10.53 -4.77
C ASN A 253 -16.97 -9.36 -4.27
N VAL A 254 -17.02 -8.19 -4.93
CA VAL A 254 -16.25 -7.04 -4.47
C VAL A 254 -16.80 -6.57 -3.12
N GLU A 255 -15.94 -6.53 -2.12
CA GLU A 255 -16.24 -6.04 -0.77
C GLU A 255 -15.64 -4.65 -0.53
N HIS A 256 -14.52 -4.34 -1.22
CA HIS A 256 -13.79 -3.08 -1.11
C HIS A 256 -13.62 -2.43 -2.48
N LEU A 257 -14.19 -1.24 -2.64
CA LEU A 257 -14.11 -0.45 -3.87
C LEU A 257 -13.53 0.93 -3.59
N GLU A 258 -12.52 1.32 -4.39
CA GLU A 258 -11.99 2.68 -4.41
C GLU A 258 -12.21 3.30 -5.79
N LEU A 259 -12.92 4.42 -5.83
CA LEU A 259 -13.22 5.21 -7.01
C LEU A 259 -12.55 6.58 -6.87
N SER A 260 -11.30 6.70 -7.31
CA SER A 260 -10.55 7.96 -7.23
C SER A 260 -10.67 8.74 -8.54
N SER A 261 -11.02 10.03 -8.47
CA SER A 261 -11.29 10.85 -9.67
C SER A 261 -12.39 10.30 -10.58
N TYR A 262 -13.39 9.64 -9.98
CA TYR A 262 -14.61 9.21 -10.66
C TYR A 262 -15.70 10.26 -10.47
N ASN A 263 -16.08 10.95 -11.54
CA ASN A 263 -17.02 12.07 -11.51
C ASN A 263 -18.28 11.84 -12.36
N CYS A 264 -18.73 10.58 -12.42
CA CYS A 264 -19.99 10.18 -13.06
C CYS A 264 -21.07 9.94 -12.00
N PHE A 265 -22.35 10.03 -12.37
CA PHE A 265 -23.45 9.77 -11.43
C PHE A 265 -23.39 8.35 -10.85
N LEU A 266 -23.75 8.25 -9.57
CA LEU A 266 -23.82 6.98 -8.83
C LEU A 266 -25.27 6.48 -8.77
N SER A 267 -25.41 5.17 -8.70
CA SER A 267 -26.68 4.49 -8.43
C SER A 267 -26.39 3.17 -7.72
N LYS A 268 -27.20 2.79 -6.73
CA LYS A 268 -27.07 1.52 -6.00
C LYS A 268 -27.03 0.30 -6.93
N LYS A 269 -27.65 0.39 -8.13
CA LYS A 269 -27.64 -0.68 -9.15
C LYS A 269 -26.27 -0.94 -9.78
N LEU A 270 -25.30 -0.04 -9.59
CA LEU A 270 -23.93 -0.19 -10.10
C LEU A 270 -23.08 -1.13 -9.24
N PHE A 271 -23.47 -1.31 -7.98
CA PHE A 271 -22.66 -1.95 -6.97
C PHE A 271 -23.20 -3.34 -6.60
N PRO A 272 -22.34 -4.30 -6.26
CA PRO A 272 -22.76 -5.58 -5.73
C PRO A 272 -23.24 -5.44 -4.28
N ASN A 273 -24.11 -6.35 -3.85
CA ASN A 273 -24.62 -6.37 -2.47
C ASN A 273 -23.56 -6.78 -1.43
N THR A 274 -22.42 -7.29 -1.86
CA THR A 274 -21.26 -7.62 -1.00
C THR A 274 -20.46 -6.39 -0.61
N LEU A 275 -20.63 -5.27 -1.31
CA LEU A 275 -19.80 -4.08 -1.12
C LEU A 275 -20.02 -3.49 0.27
N CYS A 276 -19.00 -3.51 1.12
CA CYS A 276 -19.07 -3.00 2.49
C CYS A 276 -18.14 -1.80 2.75
N TYR A 277 -17.14 -1.60 1.90
CA TYR A 277 -16.22 -0.47 1.92
C TYR A 277 -16.23 0.28 0.59
N LEU A 278 -16.50 1.59 0.64
CA LEU A 278 -16.49 2.47 -0.51
C LEU A 278 -15.70 3.75 -0.22
N LEU A 279 -14.66 3.97 -1.02
CA LEU A 279 -13.94 5.24 -1.08
C LEU A 279 -14.25 5.94 -2.40
N ILE A 280 -14.57 7.22 -2.33
CA ILE A 280 -14.80 8.09 -3.50
C ILE A 280 -13.91 9.32 -3.35
N SER A 281 -13.22 9.75 -4.41
CA SER A 281 -12.50 11.02 -4.42
C SER A 281 -12.79 11.85 -5.67
N CYS A 282 -12.65 13.18 -5.52
CA CYS A 282 -12.83 14.14 -6.62
C CYS A 282 -14.20 13.99 -7.33
N PHE A 283 -15.26 13.81 -6.56
CA PHE A 283 -16.62 13.62 -7.03
C PHE A 283 -17.44 14.90 -6.83
N ASN A 284 -17.78 15.61 -7.91
CA ASN A 284 -18.49 16.91 -7.84
C ASN A 284 -19.96 16.83 -8.25
N LYS A 285 -20.56 15.64 -8.21
CA LYS A 285 -22.00 15.47 -8.46
C LYS A 285 -22.79 15.51 -7.14
N PRO A 286 -24.10 15.79 -7.18
CA PRO A 286 -24.97 15.57 -6.03
C PRO A 286 -24.92 14.12 -5.57
N PHE A 287 -24.86 13.92 -4.24
CA PHE A 287 -25.00 12.61 -3.64
C PHE A 287 -26.46 12.38 -3.28
N LEU A 288 -27.17 11.69 -4.18
CA LEU A 288 -28.62 11.50 -4.11
C LEU A 288 -29.00 10.29 -3.25
N LYS A 289 -30.26 10.23 -2.83
CA LYS A 289 -30.86 9.01 -2.31
C LYS A 289 -30.66 7.85 -3.29
N ASP A 290 -30.39 6.67 -2.77
CA ASP A 290 -30.09 5.47 -3.57
C ASP A 290 -28.82 5.56 -4.45
N SER A 291 -27.90 6.49 -4.18
CA SER A 291 -26.60 6.55 -4.87
C SER A 291 -25.73 5.33 -4.59
N ILE A 292 -25.81 4.75 -3.40
CA ILE A 292 -24.97 3.63 -2.94
C ILE A 292 -25.84 2.54 -2.26
N PRO A 293 -25.40 1.27 -2.23
CA PRO A 293 -26.20 0.18 -1.66
C PRO A 293 -26.24 0.24 -0.13
N SER A 294 -27.26 -0.38 0.46
CA SER A 294 -27.40 -0.49 1.92
C SER A 294 -26.43 -1.48 2.58
N SER A 295 -25.56 -2.14 1.82
CA SER A 295 -24.50 -3.01 2.35
C SER A 295 -23.27 -2.25 2.88
N ILE A 296 -23.14 -0.95 2.54
CA ILE A 296 -21.99 -0.12 2.92
C ILE A 296 -21.91 0.07 4.44
N LYS A 297 -20.76 -0.27 5.02
CA LYS A 297 -20.42 -0.04 6.43
C LYS A 297 -19.36 1.06 6.59
N HIS A 298 -18.50 1.22 5.60
CA HIS A 298 -17.43 2.21 5.57
C HIS A 298 -17.59 3.08 4.33
N LEU A 299 -17.93 4.36 4.52
CA LEU A 299 -18.04 5.34 3.44
C LEU A 299 -17.01 6.43 3.66
N ARG A 300 -16.13 6.62 2.67
CA ARG A 300 -15.07 7.63 2.74
C ARG A 300 -15.04 8.50 1.50
N PHE A 301 -15.06 9.81 1.72
CA PHE A 301 -14.74 10.80 0.70
C PHE A 301 -13.32 11.33 0.92
N CYS A 302 -12.52 11.39 -0.14
CA CYS A 302 -11.19 12.00 -0.14
C CYS A 302 -11.16 13.26 -1.02
N ASP A 303 -10.34 14.25 -0.64
CA ASP A 303 -10.18 15.53 -1.32
C ASP A 303 -11.51 16.31 -1.44
N ASN A 304 -11.94 16.59 -2.68
CA ASN A 304 -13.25 17.15 -2.98
C ASN A 304 -14.29 16.03 -3.02
N GLY A 305 -15.44 16.27 -2.38
CA GLY A 305 -16.57 15.35 -2.43
C GLY A 305 -17.82 16.01 -2.99
N PRO A 306 -18.98 15.36 -2.83
CA PRO A 306 -20.20 15.76 -3.51
C PRO A 306 -20.52 17.22 -3.25
N GLU A 307 -21.05 17.87 -4.29
CA GLU A 307 -21.49 19.27 -4.21
C GLU A 307 -22.53 19.44 -3.10
N ILE A 308 -23.49 18.52 -3.03
CA ILE A 308 -24.54 18.49 -2.02
C ILE A 308 -24.86 17.05 -1.64
N PHE A 309 -25.22 16.83 -0.38
CA PHE A 309 -25.84 15.60 0.07
C PHE A 309 -27.36 15.81 0.13
N GLU A 310 -28.12 14.94 -0.53
CA GLU A 310 -29.56 14.84 -0.32
C GLU A 310 -29.85 14.23 1.06
N MET A 311 -31.00 14.56 1.66
CA MET A 311 -31.47 13.85 2.85
C MET A 311 -31.60 12.35 2.58
N ASP A 312 -31.27 11.52 3.57
CA ASP A 312 -31.25 10.06 3.48
C ASP A 312 -30.30 9.48 2.41
N SER A 313 -29.38 10.29 1.86
CA SER A 313 -28.43 9.81 0.85
C SER A 313 -27.36 8.87 1.40
N ILE A 314 -27.03 9.01 2.70
CA ILE A 314 -26.10 8.14 3.41
C ILE A 314 -26.91 6.98 4.03
N PRO A 315 -26.66 5.71 3.66
CA PRO A 315 -27.43 4.59 4.17
C PRO A 315 -27.31 4.39 5.68
N PRO A 316 -28.38 3.92 6.37
CA PRO A 316 -28.37 3.66 7.81
C PRO A 316 -27.51 2.46 8.21
N SER A 317 -26.85 1.78 7.28
CA SER A 317 -25.86 0.73 7.55
C SER A 317 -24.45 1.27 7.82
N VAL A 318 -24.16 2.52 7.44
CA VAL A 318 -22.84 3.13 7.56
C VAL A 318 -22.44 3.26 9.03
N LYS A 319 -21.26 2.74 9.37
CA LYS A 319 -20.65 2.78 10.71
C LYS A 319 -19.50 3.76 10.78
N ILE A 320 -18.68 3.81 9.74
CA ILE A 320 -17.57 4.75 9.62
C ILE A 320 -17.86 5.68 8.45
N LEU A 321 -17.96 6.97 8.75
CA LEU A 321 -18.19 8.02 7.77
C LEU A 321 -17.04 9.02 7.78
N VAL A 322 -16.37 9.17 6.64
CA VAL A 322 -15.39 10.24 6.43
C VAL A 322 -15.97 11.17 5.39
N LEU A 323 -16.39 12.35 5.82
CA LEU A 323 -16.85 13.42 4.94
C LEU A 323 -15.66 14.02 4.17
N PRO A 324 -15.94 14.72 3.05
CA PRO A 324 -14.89 15.29 2.21
C PRO A 324 -14.00 16.27 2.97
N CYS A 325 -12.74 16.40 2.55
CA CYS A 325 -11.81 17.34 3.21
C CYS A 325 -12.28 18.79 3.08
N VAL A 326 -12.93 19.10 1.95
CA VAL A 326 -13.51 20.40 1.64
C VAL A 326 -15.01 20.23 1.41
N TYR A 327 -15.83 20.82 2.29
CA TYR A 327 -17.28 20.90 2.12
C TYR A 327 -17.80 22.22 2.69
N ASN A 328 -18.23 23.13 1.81
CA ASN A 328 -18.59 24.51 2.17
C ASN A 328 -20.09 24.69 2.52
N HIS A 329 -20.87 23.61 2.59
CA HIS A 329 -22.29 23.67 2.92
C HIS A 329 -22.52 23.29 4.38
N PRO A 330 -23.50 23.90 5.07
CA PRO A 330 -23.93 23.46 6.38
C PRO A 330 -24.40 21.99 6.35
N LEU A 331 -24.11 21.24 7.40
CA LEU A 331 -24.61 19.88 7.57
C LEU A 331 -26.00 19.94 8.24
N PRO A 332 -27.09 19.54 7.57
CA PRO A 332 -28.42 19.56 8.16
C PRO A 332 -28.60 18.45 9.19
N VAL A 333 -29.47 18.70 10.18
CA VAL A 333 -29.90 17.71 11.17
C VAL A 333 -30.52 16.52 10.45
N GLY A 334 -30.10 15.31 10.82
CA GLY A 334 -30.57 14.06 10.22
C GLY A 334 -29.82 13.62 8.95
N LEU A 335 -28.86 14.39 8.43
CA LEU A 335 -28.03 13.96 7.30
C LEU A 335 -27.16 12.74 7.65
N ILE A 336 -26.55 12.76 8.84
CA ILE A 336 -25.66 11.70 9.31
C ILE A 336 -26.52 10.67 10.04
N PRO A 337 -26.55 9.40 9.59
CA PRO A 337 -27.40 8.39 10.23
C PRO A 337 -26.98 8.06 11.66
N ASN A 338 -27.95 7.73 12.52
CA ASN A 338 -27.76 7.25 13.90
C ASN A 338 -27.06 5.87 14.03
N SER A 339 -26.54 5.34 12.93
CA SER A 339 -25.71 4.15 12.92
C SER A 339 -24.21 4.46 12.93
N VAL A 340 -23.81 5.69 12.62
CA VAL A 340 -22.42 6.13 12.53
C VAL A 340 -21.80 6.18 13.93
N VAL A 341 -20.68 5.49 14.09
CA VAL A 341 -19.93 5.39 15.36
C VAL A 341 -18.58 6.10 15.29
N ASP A 342 -18.04 6.29 14.08
CA ASP A 342 -16.79 7.00 13.81
C ASP A 342 -17.01 7.98 12.65
N LEU A 343 -16.80 9.27 12.92
CA LEU A 343 -17.06 10.37 11.99
C LEU A 343 -15.83 11.26 11.85
N SER A 344 -15.42 11.50 10.61
CA SER A 344 -14.47 12.55 10.27
C SER A 344 -15.18 13.66 9.50
N LEU A 345 -15.15 14.87 10.06
CA LEU A 345 -15.72 16.08 9.47
C LEU A 345 -14.71 16.83 8.59
N PRO A 346 -15.18 17.66 7.64
CA PRO A 346 -14.34 18.55 6.85
C PRO A 346 -13.54 19.52 7.73
N GLY A 347 -12.36 19.94 7.27
CA GLY A 347 -11.56 20.93 8.00
C GLY A 347 -12.16 22.33 7.99
N ASN A 348 -12.95 22.64 6.96
CA ASN A 348 -13.64 23.90 6.74
C ASN A 348 -15.13 23.87 7.15
N CYS A 349 -15.56 22.91 7.95
CA CYS A 349 -16.97 22.80 8.33
C CYS A 349 -17.45 24.06 9.09
N SER A 350 -18.66 24.53 8.80
CA SER A 350 -19.31 25.60 9.57
C SER A 350 -19.58 25.16 11.04
N PRO A 351 -19.84 26.11 11.96
CA PRO A 351 -20.22 25.76 13.33
C PRO A 351 -21.37 24.75 13.35
N LEU A 352 -21.19 23.66 14.10
CA LEU A 352 -22.18 22.59 14.19
C LEU A 352 -23.42 23.07 14.96
N GLN A 353 -24.60 22.68 14.51
CA GLN A 353 -25.83 22.86 15.26
C GLN A 353 -26.11 21.65 16.14
N VAL A 354 -26.82 21.85 17.25
CA VAL A 354 -27.28 20.76 18.11
C VAL A 354 -28.13 19.78 17.30
N GLY A 355 -27.85 18.48 17.42
CA GLY A 355 -28.54 17.41 16.69
C GLY A 355 -27.97 17.06 15.32
N VAL A 356 -26.95 17.77 14.82
CA VAL A 356 -26.26 17.39 13.57
C VAL A 356 -25.44 16.12 13.73
N LEU A 357 -24.78 15.95 14.87
CA LEU A 357 -24.04 14.74 15.20
C LEU A 357 -24.99 13.66 15.75
N PRO A 358 -24.88 12.40 15.29
CA PRO A 358 -25.76 11.33 15.74
C PRO A 358 -25.43 10.90 17.18
N GLU A 359 -26.44 10.48 17.92
CA GLU A 359 -26.29 10.03 19.32
C GLU A 359 -25.47 8.74 19.48
N SER A 360 -25.27 7.98 18.40
CA SER A 360 -24.42 6.78 18.38
C SER A 360 -22.92 7.07 18.29
N LEU A 361 -22.51 8.33 18.10
CA LEU A 361 -21.14 8.68 17.76
C LEU A 361 -20.17 8.47 18.93
N THR A 362 -19.11 7.69 18.73
CA THR A 362 -18.10 7.41 19.77
C THR A 362 -16.75 8.05 19.49
N SER A 363 -16.40 8.21 18.21
CA SER A 363 -15.16 8.82 17.72
C SER A 363 -15.50 9.97 16.78
N LEU A 364 -14.98 11.16 17.07
CA LEU A 364 -15.14 12.35 16.24
C LEU A 364 -13.75 12.88 15.86
N ALA A 365 -13.54 13.12 14.57
CA ALA A 365 -12.34 13.76 14.06
C ALA A 365 -12.71 15.01 13.25
N PHE A 366 -11.91 16.07 13.40
CA PHE A 366 -11.99 17.25 12.53
C PHE A 366 -10.85 17.26 11.53
N GLY A 367 -11.16 17.59 10.28
CA GLY A 367 -10.21 17.64 9.19
C GLY A 367 -9.09 18.67 9.37
N TYR A 368 -8.09 18.58 8.48
CA TYR A 368 -6.99 19.54 8.43
C TYR A 368 -7.51 20.95 8.11
N GLY A 369 -7.12 21.95 8.90
CA GLY A 369 -7.61 23.33 8.75
C GLY A 369 -8.68 23.75 9.76
N PHE A 370 -9.31 22.80 10.46
CA PHE A 370 -10.29 23.14 11.49
C PHE A 370 -9.64 23.89 12.65
N ASN A 371 -10.12 25.10 12.93
CA ASN A 371 -9.63 25.96 14.02
C ASN A 371 -10.75 26.84 14.62
N GLN A 372 -11.98 26.33 14.66
CA GLN A 372 -13.13 27.01 15.26
C GLN A 372 -13.33 26.61 16.72
N HIS A 373 -14.05 27.43 17.49
CA HIS A 373 -14.41 27.07 18.87
C HIS A 373 -15.30 25.84 18.90
N LEU A 374 -15.03 24.94 19.85
CA LEU A 374 -15.88 23.78 20.10
C LEU A 374 -16.99 24.18 21.08
N ASP A 375 -18.25 23.99 20.69
CA ASP A 375 -19.39 24.09 21.60
C ASP A 375 -19.68 22.70 22.20
N PRO A 376 -19.52 22.53 23.53
CA PRO A 376 -19.78 21.25 24.20
C PRO A 376 -21.20 20.72 24.01
N ASN A 377 -22.20 21.59 23.81
CA ASN A 377 -23.60 21.19 23.64
C ASN A 377 -23.87 20.54 22.28
N THR A 378 -22.97 20.74 21.31
CA THR A 378 -23.08 20.16 19.96
C THR A 378 -22.49 18.76 19.86
N ILE A 379 -21.66 18.36 20.83
CA ILE A 379 -20.95 17.08 20.85
C ILE A 379 -21.71 16.08 21.73
N PRO A 380 -22.22 14.96 21.17
CA PRO A 380 -23.01 13.97 21.91
C PRO A 380 -22.28 13.38 23.13
N GLN A 381 -23.05 12.94 24.12
CA GLN A 381 -22.52 12.33 25.36
C GLN A 381 -21.86 10.97 25.13
N SER A 382 -22.13 10.33 24.00
CA SER A 382 -21.52 9.06 23.57
C SER A 382 -20.09 9.22 23.05
N VAL A 383 -19.66 10.43 22.67
CA VAL A 383 -18.32 10.67 22.12
C VAL A 383 -17.28 10.47 23.22
N THR A 384 -16.36 9.52 23.03
CA THR A 384 -15.27 9.21 23.97
C THR A 384 -13.90 9.62 23.43
N GLN A 385 -13.78 9.82 22.12
CA GLN A 385 -12.55 10.22 21.46
C GLN A 385 -12.78 11.42 20.55
N LEU A 386 -11.92 12.43 20.67
CA LEU A 386 -11.89 13.60 19.81
C LEU A 386 -10.49 13.75 19.23
N LYS A 387 -10.39 13.71 17.90
CA LYS A 387 -9.15 13.98 17.18
C LYS A 387 -9.18 15.36 16.56
N LEU A 388 -8.25 16.20 16.98
CA LEU A 388 -7.99 17.52 16.41
C LEU A 388 -6.71 17.46 15.59
N ASN A 389 -6.54 18.43 14.69
CA ASN A 389 -5.29 18.56 13.95
C ASN A 389 -4.25 19.35 14.78
N ARG A 390 -2.98 19.28 14.37
CA ARG A 390 -1.87 19.96 15.07
C ARG A 390 -1.91 21.48 15.04
N ILE A 391 -2.66 22.08 14.11
CA ILE A 391 -2.76 23.53 13.94
C ILE A 391 -3.95 24.13 14.71
N TYR A 392 -4.75 23.31 15.38
CA TYR A 392 -5.84 23.76 16.24
C TYR A 392 -5.29 24.55 17.44
N SER A 393 -5.67 25.82 17.53
CA SER A 393 -5.15 26.78 18.50
C SER A 393 -6.22 27.32 19.46
N GLN A 394 -7.49 27.01 19.24
CA GLN A 394 -8.56 27.49 20.12
C GLN A 394 -8.54 26.77 21.48
N PRO A 395 -9.03 27.43 22.56
CA PRO A 395 -9.18 26.78 23.86
C PRO A 395 -10.19 25.65 23.76
N ILE A 396 -9.88 24.54 24.43
CA ILE A 396 -10.79 23.38 24.53
C ILE A 396 -11.58 23.52 25.84
N PRO A 397 -12.91 23.51 25.81
CA PRO A 397 -13.74 23.58 27.01
C PRO A 397 -13.44 22.46 28.02
N ASP A 398 -13.40 22.81 29.32
CA ASP A 398 -13.13 21.86 30.41
C ASP A 398 -14.16 20.72 30.48
N SER A 399 -15.41 21.01 30.09
CA SER A 399 -16.46 20.01 29.99
C SER A 399 -16.15 18.90 28.98
N LEU A 400 -15.36 19.19 27.95
CA LEU A 400 -14.91 18.20 26.96
C LEU A 400 -13.64 17.48 27.42
N THR A 401 -12.66 18.20 27.96
CA THR A 401 -11.39 17.59 28.42
C THR A 401 -11.61 16.61 29.57
N ASN A 402 -12.60 16.84 30.43
CA ASN A 402 -12.93 15.96 31.55
C ASN A 402 -13.62 14.65 31.13
N ARG A 403 -14.23 14.60 29.94
CA ARG A 403 -15.03 13.45 29.47
C ARG A 403 -14.43 12.71 28.28
N ILE A 404 -13.64 13.39 27.45
CA ILE A 404 -13.24 12.90 26.13
C ILE A 404 -11.71 12.78 26.06
N LYS A 405 -11.21 11.66 25.52
CA LYS A 405 -9.80 11.52 25.17
C LYS A 405 -9.49 12.35 23.93
N ILE A 406 -8.70 13.41 24.10
CA ILE A 406 -8.31 14.31 23.01
C ILE A 406 -6.94 13.93 22.47
N THR A 407 -6.82 13.81 21.16
CA THR A 407 -5.56 13.54 20.45
C THR A 407 -5.31 14.60 19.38
N ARG A 408 -4.03 14.85 19.06
CA ARG A 408 -3.57 15.83 18.05
C ARG A 408 -2.76 15.18 16.94
#